data_AF-A0A1X7FCU6-F1
#
_entry.id   AF-A0A1X7FCU6-F1
#
_cell.length_a   1.000
_cell.length_b   1.000
_cell.length_c   1.000
_cell.angle_alpha   90.00
_cell.angle_beta   90.00
_cell.angle_gamma   90.00
#
_symmetry.space_group_name_H-M   'P 1'
#
loop_
_entity.id
_entity.type
_entity.pdbx_description
1 polymer ?
#
loop_
_entity_poly.entity_id
_entity_poly.type
_entity_poly.pdbx_seq_one_letter_code
_entity_poly.pdbx_strand_id
1 'polypeptide(L)'
;MIRYAVELAELTTEIAAVDPKWAGKAQKRKLKLFAQGHYAETAAIWSTVKPVFMKLQLNKCVFCERQFESPLYGTIEFDLEHFRPKSNVLAWPNPQRHSALNYTVAMGDASEQGYFWLAYDPLNYAASCKVCNSIFKSNYFPIAGARGAVESSVADLTTERPYLCYPLGTQAEDPEALITFEATVAVPTQAAGPDRLRGQIIIDFFGLNAREQLHRDRARMITVFGPALLAQQQGQASASDLDLIARIDSPNLPHANCLRAFKRLWTSDATMARQVFEQCRVYMLSELGTPLPQA
;
A
#
# COMPACT_ATOMS: atom_id res chain seq x y z
N MET A 1 -3.03 4.92 1.73
CA MET A 1 -1.74 4.25 1.98
C MET A 1 -1.00 5.05 3.04
N ILE A 2 -0.18 4.40 3.88
CA ILE A 2 0.68 5.07 4.87
C ILE A 2 2.10 4.53 4.79
N ARG A 3 3.06 5.32 5.27
CA ARG A 3 4.44 4.87 5.52
C ARG A 3 4.50 3.95 6.74
N TYR A 4 5.34 2.92 6.66
CA TYR A 4 5.76 2.09 7.78
C TYR A 4 7.23 2.42 8.09
N ALA A 5 7.45 3.13 9.20
CA ALA A 5 8.79 3.52 9.64
C ALA A 5 9.55 2.29 10.16
N VAL A 6 10.22 1.60 9.22
CA VAL A 6 11.00 0.40 9.48
C VAL A 6 12.42 0.67 9.04
N GLU A 7 13.36 0.53 9.97
CA GLU A 7 14.77 0.71 9.68
C GLU A 7 15.38 -0.58 9.13
N LEU A 8 16.38 -0.46 8.24
CA LEU A 8 17.04 -1.63 7.64
C LEU A 8 17.66 -2.55 8.69
N ALA A 9 18.20 -1.97 9.78
CA ALA A 9 18.78 -2.73 10.88
C ALA A 9 17.73 -3.57 11.64
N GLU A 10 16.54 -3.00 11.86
CA GLU A 10 15.41 -3.72 12.45
C GLU A 10 14.95 -4.85 11.53
N LEU A 11 14.73 -4.56 10.25
CA LEU A 11 14.32 -5.56 9.26
C LEU A 11 15.30 -6.74 9.20
N THR A 12 16.60 -6.44 9.17
CA THR A 12 17.66 -7.47 9.15
C THR A 12 17.65 -8.30 10.42
N THR A 13 17.47 -7.66 11.58
CA THR A 13 17.42 -8.34 12.89
C THR A 13 16.23 -9.28 12.99
N GLU A 14 15.03 -8.83 12.61
CA GLU A 14 13.81 -9.65 12.64
C GLU A 14 13.87 -10.81 11.63
N ILE A 15 14.45 -10.61 10.45
CA ILE A 15 14.71 -11.69 9.49
C ILE A 15 15.66 -12.74 10.09
N ALA A 16 16.76 -12.31 10.71
CA ALA A 16 17.73 -13.21 11.33
C ALA A 16 17.14 -13.96 12.54
N ALA A 17 16.21 -13.34 13.28
CA ALA A 17 15.49 -14.00 14.37
C ALA A 17 14.58 -15.14 13.87
N VAL A 18 14.00 -15.01 12.67
CA VAL A 18 13.18 -16.07 12.05
C VAL A 18 14.03 -17.18 11.42
N ASP A 19 15.08 -16.81 10.68
CA ASP A 19 16.05 -17.77 10.12
C ASP A 19 17.46 -17.14 10.07
N PRO A 20 18.35 -17.50 11.01
CA PRO A 20 19.71 -16.95 11.07
C PRO A 20 20.55 -17.22 9.81
N LYS A 21 20.16 -18.22 9.00
CA LYS A 21 20.85 -18.58 7.75
C LYS A 21 20.21 -17.92 6.53
N TRP A 22 19.13 -17.15 6.68
CA TRP A 22 18.36 -16.61 5.55
C TRP A 22 19.22 -15.74 4.64
N ALA A 23 20.00 -14.80 5.20
CA ALA A 23 20.87 -13.92 4.42
C ALA A 23 21.89 -14.71 3.59
N GLY A 24 22.51 -15.74 4.17
CA GLY A 24 23.43 -16.62 3.45
C GLY A 24 22.74 -17.44 2.34
N LYS A 25 21.51 -17.92 2.57
CA LYS A 25 20.71 -18.61 1.55
C LYS A 25 20.31 -17.66 0.42
N ALA A 26 19.87 -16.45 0.76
CA ALA A 26 19.49 -15.39 -0.17
C ALA A 26 20.68 -15.01 -1.07
N GLN A 27 21.87 -14.81 -0.51
CA GLN A 27 23.06 -14.49 -1.27
C GLN A 27 23.46 -15.60 -2.24
N LYS A 28 23.43 -16.87 -1.82
CA LYS A 28 23.72 -18.01 -2.71
C LYS A 28 22.76 -18.08 -3.90
N ARG A 29 21.46 -17.84 -3.66
CA ARG A 29 20.45 -17.81 -4.72
C ARG A 29 20.62 -16.62 -5.64
N LYS A 30 20.92 -15.43 -5.10
CA LYS A 30 21.23 -14.23 -5.88
C LYS A 30 22.39 -14.47 -6.86
N LEU A 31 23.49 -15.08 -6.38
CA LEU A 31 24.64 -15.44 -7.24
C LEU A 31 24.26 -16.44 -8.35
N LYS A 32 23.41 -17.42 -8.05
CA LYS A 32 22.90 -18.36 -9.05
C LYS A 32 22.07 -17.66 -10.13
N LEU A 33 21.16 -16.76 -9.72
CA LEU A 33 20.33 -16.00 -10.65
C LEU A 33 21.17 -15.07 -11.54
N PHE A 34 22.25 -14.48 -11.02
CA PHE A 34 23.22 -13.73 -11.84
C PHE A 34 23.86 -14.59 -12.92
N ALA A 35 24.33 -15.79 -12.57
CA ALA A 35 24.90 -16.71 -13.57
C ALA A 35 23.87 -17.11 -14.64
N GLN A 36 22.58 -17.07 -14.33
CA GLN A 36 21.49 -17.40 -15.26
C GLN A 36 21.01 -16.20 -16.09
N GLY A 37 21.17 -14.96 -15.60
CA GLY A 37 20.68 -13.74 -16.24
C GLY A 37 19.16 -13.58 -16.24
N HIS A 38 18.42 -14.42 -15.50
CA HIS A 38 16.96 -14.37 -15.37
C HIS A 38 16.49 -15.14 -14.13
N TYR A 39 15.24 -14.93 -13.72
CA TYR A 39 14.64 -15.69 -12.63
C TYR A 39 14.08 -17.04 -13.12
N ALA A 40 14.61 -18.16 -12.60
CA ALA A 40 14.26 -19.52 -13.06
C ALA A 40 14.03 -20.52 -11.91
N GLU A 41 13.71 -20.06 -10.70
CA GLU A 41 13.58 -20.95 -9.53
C GLU A 41 12.14 -21.45 -9.31
N THR A 42 12.00 -22.75 -9.06
CA THR A 42 10.72 -23.44 -8.81
C THR A 42 10.28 -23.43 -7.34
N ALA A 43 11.20 -23.11 -6.42
CA ALA A 43 10.94 -23.02 -4.99
C ALA A 43 11.63 -21.79 -4.41
N ALA A 44 10.95 -21.08 -3.51
CA ALA A 44 11.42 -19.83 -2.95
C ALA A 44 11.58 -19.88 -1.42
N ILE A 45 12.46 -19.03 -0.88
CA ILE A 45 12.73 -18.93 0.56
C ILE A 45 12.14 -17.67 1.22
N TRP A 46 11.53 -16.76 0.44
CA TRP A 46 10.99 -15.51 0.99
C TRP A 46 9.71 -15.76 1.81
N SER A 47 8.99 -16.86 1.57
CA SER A 47 7.86 -17.28 2.40
C SER A 47 8.26 -17.48 3.86
N THR A 48 9.51 -17.89 4.14
CA THR A 48 10.06 -18.03 5.49
C THR A 48 10.04 -16.71 6.26
N VAL A 49 10.37 -15.59 5.60
CA VAL A 49 10.45 -14.27 6.25
C VAL A 49 9.17 -13.45 6.13
N LYS A 50 8.14 -13.96 5.46
CA LYS A 50 6.84 -13.27 5.33
C LYS A 50 6.24 -12.80 6.67
N PRO A 51 6.29 -13.58 7.78
CA PRO A 51 5.80 -13.12 9.08
C PRO A 51 6.44 -11.82 9.58
N VAL A 52 7.71 -11.57 9.25
CA VAL A 52 8.42 -10.33 9.62
C VAL A 52 7.74 -9.13 9.00
N PHE A 53 7.49 -9.17 7.68
CA PHE A 53 6.85 -8.09 6.95
C PHE A 53 5.39 -7.90 7.37
N MET A 54 4.66 -8.98 7.67
CA MET A 54 3.30 -8.90 8.22
C MET A 54 3.30 -8.13 9.55
N LYS A 55 4.19 -8.46 10.48
CA LYS A 55 4.32 -7.78 11.79
C LYS A 55 4.71 -6.31 11.63
N LEU A 56 5.79 -6.03 10.88
CA LEU A 56 6.30 -4.68 10.69
C LEU A 56 5.32 -3.76 9.96
N GLN A 57 4.44 -4.34 9.13
CA GLN A 57 3.36 -3.63 8.46
C GLN A 57 2.01 -3.71 9.20
N LEU A 58 2.03 -4.07 10.48
CA LEU A 58 0.87 -4.04 11.37
C LEU A 58 -0.31 -4.90 10.88
N ASN A 59 0.03 -6.02 10.23
CA ASN A 59 -0.91 -6.93 9.56
C ASN A 59 -1.85 -6.21 8.58
N LYS A 60 -1.34 -5.18 7.90
CA LYS A 60 -2.06 -4.47 6.84
C LYS A 60 -1.43 -4.73 5.49
N CYS A 61 -2.28 -4.79 4.46
CA CYS A 61 -1.81 -4.73 3.09
C CYS A 61 -1.16 -3.37 2.82
N VAL A 62 0.09 -3.39 2.33
CA VAL A 62 0.89 -2.18 2.08
C VAL A 62 0.21 -1.17 1.11
N PHE A 63 -0.61 -1.67 0.18
CA PHE A 63 -1.21 -0.85 -0.89
C PHE A 63 -2.63 -0.38 -0.59
N CYS A 64 -3.45 -1.17 0.11
CA CYS A 64 -4.86 -0.82 0.33
C CYS A 64 -5.24 -0.61 1.79
N GLU A 65 -4.30 -0.84 2.71
CA GLU A 65 -4.47 -0.70 4.16
C GLU A 65 -5.61 -1.51 4.80
N ARG A 66 -6.17 -2.49 4.09
CA ARG A 66 -7.01 -3.50 4.72
C ARG A 66 -6.16 -4.24 5.75
N GLN A 67 -6.71 -4.38 6.95
CA GLN A 67 -6.16 -5.21 8.00
C GLN A 67 -6.63 -6.66 7.82
N PHE A 68 -5.73 -7.58 8.14
CA PHE A 68 -5.93 -9.01 8.04
C PHE A 68 -5.43 -9.68 9.32
N GLU A 69 -5.57 -10.99 9.39
CA GLU A 69 -5.18 -11.75 10.56
C GLU A 69 -3.67 -11.73 10.80
N SER A 70 -3.28 -11.99 12.05
CA SER A 70 -1.90 -12.09 12.50
C SER A 70 -1.09 -13.17 11.77
N PRO A 71 0.25 -13.18 11.84
CA PRO A 71 1.07 -14.20 11.21
C PRO A 71 0.79 -15.64 11.66
N LEU A 72 0.05 -15.83 12.76
CA LEU A 72 -0.32 -17.16 13.24
C LEU A 72 -1.37 -17.84 12.34
N TYR A 73 -2.33 -17.09 11.81
CA TYR A 73 -3.42 -17.64 10.99
C TYR A 73 -3.61 -16.95 9.63
N GLY A 74 -3.16 -15.70 9.49
CA GLY A 74 -3.37 -14.85 8.31
C GLY A 74 -2.36 -15.03 7.18
N THR A 75 -1.40 -15.94 7.29
CA THR A 75 -0.38 -16.10 6.23
C THR A 75 -1.01 -16.42 4.87
N ILE A 76 -2.16 -17.08 4.81
CA ILE A 76 -2.83 -17.37 3.54
C ILE A 76 -3.43 -16.12 2.88
N GLU A 77 -3.65 -15.04 3.60
CA GLU A 77 -4.24 -13.80 3.09
C GLU A 77 -3.19 -12.88 2.45
N PHE A 78 -1.93 -13.06 2.86
CA PHE A 78 -0.78 -12.30 2.40
C PHE A 78 0.13 -13.07 1.45
N ASP A 79 0.56 -12.34 0.42
CA ASP A 79 1.76 -12.67 -0.33
C ASP A 79 2.90 -11.74 0.12
N LEU A 80 4.13 -12.25 0.06
CA LEU A 80 5.32 -11.41 0.18
C LEU A 80 5.68 -10.94 -1.22
N GLU A 81 5.37 -9.68 -1.48
CA GLU A 81 5.40 -9.10 -2.81
C GLU A 81 6.75 -8.47 -3.15
N HIS A 82 7.17 -8.62 -4.40
CA HIS A 82 8.33 -7.99 -5.01
C HIS A 82 7.96 -6.63 -5.62
N PHE A 83 8.30 -5.52 -4.95
CA PHE A 83 7.98 -4.17 -5.43
C PHE A 83 8.42 -3.97 -6.89
N ARG A 84 9.67 -4.34 -7.19
CA ARG A 84 10.20 -4.55 -8.54
C ARG A 84 10.06 -6.04 -8.91
N PRO A 85 9.31 -6.39 -9.99
CA PRO A 85 9.05 -7.78 -10.35
C PRO A 85 10.34 -8.58 -10.60
N LYS A 86 10.49 -9.71 -9.92
CA LYS A 86 11.65 -10.62 -10.05
C LYS A 86 11.77 -11.30 -11.42
N SER A 87 10.65 -11.45 -12.12
CA SER A 87 10.55 -12.04 -13.46
C SER A 87 10.19 -10.95 -14.46
N ASN A 88 9.67 -11.31 -15.63
CA ASN A 88 9.24 -10.33 -16.62
C ASN A 88 8.37 -9.20 -16.06
N VAL A 89 8.50 -8.01 -16.66
CA VAL A 89 7.69 -6.83 -16.42
C VAL A 89 6.78 -6.63 -17.62
N LEU A 90 5.48 -6.51 -17.37
CA LEU A 90 4.48 -6.25 -18.41
C LEU A 90 4.26 -4.73 -18.57
N ALA A 91 3.87 -4.30 -19.77
CA ALA A 91 3.46 -2.92 -20.03
C ALA A 91 2.13 -2.61 -19.32
N TRP A 92 2.07 -1.48 -18.61
CA TRP A 92 0.87 -0.99 -17.94
C TRP A 92 0.55 0.44 -18.41
N PRO A 93 -0.73 0.84 -18.59
CA PRO A 93 -1.93 0.00 -18.50
C PRO A 93 -2.01 -1.04 -19.62
N ASN A 94 -2.49 -2.23 -19.29
CA ASN A 94 -2.88 -3.22 -20.31
C ASN A 94 -4.23 -2.80 -20.94
N PRO A 95 -4.33 -2.61 -22.27
CA PRO A 95 -5.55 -2.08 -22.91
C PRO A 95 -6.81 -2.94 -22.75
N GLN A 96 -6.66 -4.26 -22.62
CA GLN A 96 -7.80 -5.17 -22.45
C GLN A 96 -8.30 -5.18 -21.01
N ARG A 97 -7.38 -5.17 -20.04
CA ARG A 97 -7.71 -5.19 -18.60
C ARG A 97 -8.06 -3.82 -18.04
N HIS A 98 -7.54 -2.75 -18.65
CA HIS A 98 -7.66 -1.37 -18.20
C HIS A 98 -8.17 -0.47 -19.31
N SER A 99 -9.21 -0.89 -20.02
CA SER A 99 -9.77 -0.17 -21.18
C SER A 99 -10.25 1.25 -20.84
N ALA A 100 -10.57 1.52 -19.57
CA ALA A 100 -10.96 2.84 -19.08
C ALA A 100 -9.75 3.76 -18.76
N LEU A 101 -8.52 3.24 -18.75
CA LEU A 101 -7.32 4.02 -18.43
C LEU A 101 -6.59 4.42 -19.71
N ASN A 102 -6.31 5.72 -19.86
CA ASN A 102 -5.54 6.25 -20.97
C ASN A 102 -4.56 7.31 -20.48
N TYR A 103 -3.35 6.87 -20.16
CA TYR A 103 -2.26 7.76 -19.76
C TYR A 103 -1.35 8.05 -20.95
N THR A 104 -1.08 9.32 -21.22
CA THR A 104 -0.21 9.77 -22.33
C THR A 104 1.26 9.88 -21.96
N VAL A 105 1.59 9.69 -20.68
CA VAL A 105 2.98 9.67 -20.19
C VAL A 105 3.61 8.29 -20.35
N ALA A 106 4.93 8.25 -20.47
CA ALA A 106 5.66 6.98 -20.51
C ALA A 106 5.49 6.20 -19.21
N MET A 107 5.17 4.91 -19.31
CA MET A 107 4.97 4.00 -18.17
C MET A 107 6.12 2.98 -18.01
N GLY A 108 7.21 3.19 -18.74
CA GLY A 108 8.34 2.29 -18.80
C GLY A 108 8.05 1.05 -19.65
N ASP A 109 9.07 0.61 -20.37
CA ASP A 109 8.93 -0.52 -21.28
C ASP A 109 8.74 -1.84 -20.52
N ALA A 110 8.13 -2.80 -21.21
CA ALA A 110 8.13 -4.19 -20.80
C ALA A 110 9.56 -4.73 -20.77
N SER A 111 9.80 -5.76 -19.96
CA SER A 111 11.10 -6.42 -19.84
C SER A 111 10.90 -7.90 -19.67
N GLU A 112 11.51 -8.74 -20.51
CA GLU A 112 11.44 -10.20 -20.36
C GLU A 112 12.20 -10.71 -19.12
N GLN A 113 13.24 -9.97 -18.70
CA GLN A 113 14.09 -10.36 -17.56
C GLN A 113 13.54 -9.84 -16.23
N GLY A 114 12.97 -8.62 -16.25
CA GLY A 114 12.68 -7.82 -15.06
C GLY A 114 13.86 -7.68 -14.11
N TYR A 115 13.61 -7.81 -12.80
CA TYR A 115 14.56 -7.51 -11.74
C TYR A 115 15.01 -8.76 -10.99
N PHE A 116 15.46 -9.79 -11.72
CA PHE A 116 15.84 -11.08 -11.15
C PHE A 116 16.93 -10.96 -10.06
N TRP A 117 17.82 -9.96 -10.16
CA TRP A 117 18.87 -9.72 -9.17
C TRP A 117 18.36 -9.18 -7.84
N LEU A 118 17.13 -8.67 -7.80
CA LEU A 118 16.42 -8.20 -6.60
C LEU A 118 15.43 -9.24 -6.07
N ALA A 119 15.40 -10.46 -6.62
CA ALA A 119 14.48 -11.51 -6.21
C ALA A 119 14.62 -11.87 -4.72
N TYR A 120 15.82 -11.69 -4.16
CA TYR A 120 16.19 -11.99 -2.77
C TYR A 120 16.67 -10.78 -1.95
N ASP A 121 16.30 -9.57 -2.38
CA ASP A 121 16.60 -8.33 -1.66
C ASP A 121 15.44 -7.96 -0.71
N PRO A 122 15.65 -7.91 0.62
CA PRO A 122 14.60 -7.53 1.57
C PRO A 122 14.02 -6.14 1.35
N LEU A 123 14.78 -5.20 0.76
CA LEU A 123 14.29 -3.86 0.43
C LEU A 123 13.42 -3.83 -0.83
N ASN A 124 13.25 -4.98 -1.49
CA ASN A 124 12.32 -5.17 -2.58
C ASN A 124 11.03 -5.88 -2.13
N TYR A 125 10.85 -6.16 -0.84
CA TYR A 125 9.75 -6.97 -0.32
C TYR A 125 8.71 -6.17 0.46
N ALA A 126 7.42 -6.49 0.28
CA ALA A 126 6.36 -5.98 1.15
C ALA A 126 5.23 -6.99 1.34
N ALA A 127 4.64 -7.08 2.53
CA ALA A 127 3.43 -7.86 2.75
C ALA A 127 2.23 -7.17 2.07
N SER A 128 1.57 -7.86 1.15
CA SER A 128 0.39 -7.34 0.47
C SER A 128 -0.69 -8.39 0.37
N CYS A 129 -1.96 -7.97 0.31
CA CYS A 129 -3.06 -8.91 0.15
C CYS A 129 -3.07 -9.49 -1.27
N LYS A 130 -3.58 -10.72 -1.42
CA LYS A 130 -3.67 -11.41 -2.72
C LYS A 130 -4.35 -10.60 -3.82
N VAL A 131 -5.34 -9.77 -3.48
CA VAL A 131 -6.02 -8.93 -4.47
C VAL A 131 -5.05 -7.87 -5.03
N CYS A 132 -4.40 -7.10 -4.15
CA CYS A 132 -3.47 -6.06 -4.61
C CYS A 132 -2.25 -6.68 -5.32
N ASN A 133 -1.78 -7.82 -4.83
CA ASN A 133 -0.64 -8.52 -5.40
C ASN A 133 -0.95 -9.19 -6.74
N SER A 134 -1.86 -10.15 -6.75
CA SER A 134 -2.05 -11.08 -7.87
C SER A 134 -2.95 -10.53 -8.97
N ILE A 135 -3.94 -9.70 -8.61
CA ILE A 135 -4.92 -9.17 -9.57
C ILE A 135 -4.45 -7.83 -10.14
N PHE A 136 -4.11 -6.88 -9.27
CA PHE A 136 -3.74 -5.52 -9.67
C PHE A 136 -2.26 -5.42 -10.06
N LYS A 137 -1.35 -5.65 -9.12
CA LYS A 137 0.08 -5.43 -9.36
C LYS A 137 0.66 -6.43 -10.35
N SER A 138 0.43 -7.72 -10.16
CA SER A 138 0.94 -8.80 -10.99
C SER A 138 2.42 -8.53 -11.36
N ASN A 139 2.75 -8.59 -12.64
CA ASN A 139 4.07 -8.28 -13.18
C ASN A 139 4.18 -6.85 -13.71
N TYR A 140 3.31 -5.92 -13.31
CA TYR A 140 3.37 -4.52 -13.71
C TYR A 140 4.26 -3.71 -12.76
N PHE A 141 5.04 -2.80 -13.33
CA PHE A 141 5.85 -1.85 -12.57
C PHE A 141 6.03 -0.55 -13.36
N PRO A 142 5.05 0.36 -13.33
CA PRO A 142 5.09 1.57 -14.14
C PRO A 142 6.14 2.56 -13.60
N ILE A 143 6.99 3.06 -14.48
CA ILE A 143 8.09 3.99 -14.15
C ILE A 143 8.15 5.13 -15.17
N ALA A 144 8.62 6.31 -14.75
CA ALA A 144 8.77 7.47 -15.64
C ALA A 144 10.18 7.58 -16.27
N GLY A 145 11.15 6.83 -15.77
CA GLY A 145 12.51 6.75 -16.27
C GLY A 145 12.79 5.46 -17.03
N ALA A 146 14.07 5.16 -17.25
CA ALA A 146 14.50 3.88 -17.81
C ALA A 146 14.61 2.83 -16.70
N ARG A 147 14.47 1.55 -17.06
CA ARG A 147 14.79 0.43 -16.16
C ARG A 147 16.27 0.52 -15.80
N GLY A 148 16.61 0.32 -14.54
CA GLY A 148 18.01 0.36 -14.11
C GLY A 148 18.82 -0.84 -14.58
N ALA A 149 20.14 -0.71 -14.48
CA ALA A 149 21.07 -1.75 -14.87
C ALA A 149 20.99 -2.95 -13.91
N VAL A 150 21.23 -4.15 -14.45
CA VAL A 150 21.47 -5.36 -13.67
C VAL A 150 22.55 -5.08 -12.62
N GLU A 151 22.43 -5.69 -11.43
CA GLU A 151 23.29 -5.48 -10.24
C GLU A 151 23.08 -4.19 -9.46
N SER A 152 22.36 -3.20 -10.01
CA SER A 152 22.05 -1.96 -9.27
C SER A 152 21.28 -2.26 -8.00
N SER A 153 21.71 -1.66 -6.88
CA SER A 153 21.00 -1.79 -5.60
C SER A 153 19.67 -1.03 -5.65
N VAL A 154 18.74 -1.34 -4.74
CA VAL A 154 17.49 -0.58 -4.63
C VAL A 154 17.73 0.93 -4.44
N ALA A 155 18.80 1.29 -3.73
CA ALA A 155 19.19 2.68 -3.49
C ALA A 155 19.72 3.40 -4.75
N ASP A 156 20.28 2.66 -5.71
CA ASP A 156 20.84 3.23 -6.94
C ASP A 156 19.77 3.39 -8.04
N LEU A 157 18.60 2.76 -7.88
CA LEU A 157 17.50 2.75 -8.86
C LEU A 157 16.58 3.98 -8.76
N THR A 158 17.10 5.12 -8.31
CA THR A 158 16.30 6.37 -8.12
C THR A 158 15.89 7.01 -9.45
N THR A 159 16.70 6.86 -10.49
CA THR A 159 16.44 7.41 -11.83
C THR A 159 15.27 6.75 -12.55
N GLU A 160 14.84 5.57 -12.09
CA GLU A 160 13.64 4.90 -12.61
C GLU A 160 12.38 5.76 -12.37
N ARG A 161 12.33 6.51 -11.27
CA ARG A 161 11.16 7.32 -10.87
C ARG A 161 9.86 6.50 -10.93
N PRO A 162 9.69 5.50 -10.05
CA PRO A 162 8.49 4.66 -10.04
C PRO A 162 7.24 5.48 -9.73
N TYR A 163 6.17 5.24 -10.49
CA TYR A 163 4.87 5.86 -10.18
C TYR A 163 4.28 5.26 -8.90
N LEU A 164 4.49 3.97 -8.65
CA LEU A 164 4.10 3.34 -7.40
C LEU A 164 4.98 3.83 -6.23
N CYS A 165 4.41 3.83 -5.03
CA CYS A 165 5.13 4.19 -3.81
C CYS A 165 5.47 2.93 -3.00
N TYR A 166 6.74 2.78 -2.61
CA TYR A 166 7.18 1.70 -1.72
C TYR A 166 7.07 2.16 -0.27
N PRO A 167 6.11 1.66 0.54
CA PRO A 167 5.77 2.31 1.81
C PRO A 167 6.63 1.88 3.01
N LEU A 168 7.58 0.97 2.82
CA LEU A 168 8.39 0.40 3.89
C LEU A 168 9.72 1.16 4.03
N GLY A 169 9.97 1.71 5.21
CA GLY A 169 11.14 2.53 5.50
C GLY A 169 11.00 3.98 5.03
N THR A 170 12.14 4.67 4.90
CA THR A 170 12.17 6.13 4.67
C THR A 170 12.72 6.56 3.31
N GLN A 171 13.16 5.60 2.50
CA GLN A 171 13.86 5.85 1.23
C GLN A 171 12.94 6.37 0.11
N ALA A 172 11.66 6.03 0.17
CA ALA A 172 10.66 6.54 -0.75
C ALA A 172 9.88 7.71 -0.14
N GLU A 173 9.16 8.44 -0.99
CA GLU A 173 8.20 9.45 -0.57
C GLU A 173 7.11 8.87 0.34
N ASP A 174 6.50 9.71 1.18
CA ASP A 174 5.40 9.27 2.02
C ASP A 174 4.15 9.07 1.15
N PRO A 175 3.48 7.90 1.18
CA PRO A 175 2.24 7.73 0.44
C PRO A 175 1.16 8.76 0.79
N GLU A 176 1.18 9.35 1.98
CA GLU A 176 0.25 10.41 2.39
C GLU A 176 0.53 11.78 1.73
N ALA A 177 1.74 11.99 1.19
CA ALA A 177 2.04 13.15 0.35
C ALA A 177 1.39 13.04 -1.05
N LEU A 178 1.05 11.82 -1.49
CA LEU A 178 0.53 11.53 -2.81
C LEU A 178 -0.98 11.27 -2.82
N ILE A 179 -1.50 10.59 -1.80
CA ILE A 179 -2.91 10.20 -1.70
C ILE A 179 -3.48 10.68 -0.37
N THR A 180 -4.66 11.30 -0.45
CA THR A 180 -5.53 11.56 0.69
C THR A 180 -6.95 11.05 0.40
N PHE A 181 -7.92 11.43 1.23
CA PHE A 181 -9.29 10.93 1.13
C PHE A 181 -10.32 12.06 1.26
N GLU A 182 -11.32 12.01 0.40
CA GLU A 182 -12.59 12.74 0.52
C GLU A 182 -13.66 11.72 0.91
N ALA A 183 -14.15 11.81 2.15
CA ALA A 183 -14.95 10.76 2.76
C ALA A 183 -14.28 9.37 2.62
N THR A 184 -14.84 8.48 1.80
CA THR A 184 -14.30 7.13 1.55
C THR A 184 -13.49 7.02 0.25
N VAL A 185 -13.46 8.08 -0.55
CA VAL A 185 -12.87 8.11 -1.89
C VAL A 185 -11.41 8.54 -1.78
N ALA A 186 -10.50 7.74 -2.32
CA ALA A 186 -9.10 8.12 -2.42
C ALA A 186 -8.94 9.19 -3.51
N VAL A 187 -8.24 10.27 -3.21
CA VAL A 187 -7.95 11.36 -4.16
C VAL A 187 -6.46 11.73 -4.08
N PRO A 188 -5.85 12.25 -5.17
CA PRO A 188 -4.51 12.80 -5.09
C PRO A 188 -4.44 13.96 -4.10
N THR A 189 -3.36 14.07 -3.32
CA THR A 189 -3.21 15.18 -2.36
C THR A 189 -3.00 16.52 -3.07
N GLN A 190 -2.35 16.51 -4.24
CA GLN A 190 -2.06 17.72 -5.01
C GLN A 190 -3.15 17.97 -6.06
N ALA A 191 -3.53 19.23 -6.29
CA ALA A 191 -4.53 19.61 -7.28
C ALA A 191 -4.01 19.54 -8.73
N ALA A 192 -2.70 19.65 -8.94
CA ALA A 192 -2.03 19.66 -10.25
C ALA A 192 -0.58 19.13 -10.14
N GLY A 193 0.07 18.91 -11.28
CA GLY A 193 1.49 18.60 -11.37
C GLY A 193 1.84 17.10 -11.26
N PRO A 194 3.16 16.78 -11.22
CA PRO A 194 3.65 15.41 -11.24
C PRO A 194 3.15 14.54 -10.08
N ASP A 195 3.06 15.09 -8.87
CA ASP A 195 2.63 14.34 -7.69
C ASP A 195 1.12 14.04 -7.72
N ARG A 196 0.31 14.95 -8.28
CA ARG A 196 -1.10 14.67 -8.58
C ARG A 196 -1.21 13.46 -9.51
N LEU A 197 -0.46 13.48 -10.62
CA LEU A 197 -0.47 12.39 -11.60
C LEU A 197 -0.05 11.08 -10.94
N ARG A 198 1.00 11.10 -10.12
CA ARG A 198 1.50 9.93 -9.40
C ARG A 198 0.46 9.38 -8.42
N GLY A 199 -0.19 10.25 -7.64
CA GLY A 199 -1.31 9.87 -6.76
C GLY A 199 -2.45 9.23 -7.53
N GLN A 200 -2.85 9.81 -8.67
CA GLN A 200 -3.90 9.25 -9.53
C GLN A 200 -3.53 7.87 -10.07
N ILE A 201 -2.29 7.69 -10.56
CA ILE A 201 -1.81 6.40 -11.06
C ILE A 201 -1.88 5.35 -9.95
N ILE A 202 -1.46 5.65 -8.72
CA ILE A 202 -1.54 4.70 -7.61
C ILE A 202 -3.00 4.33 -7.30
N ILE A 203 -3.91 5.30 -7.29
CA ILE A 203 -5.35 5.09 -7.06
C ILE A 203 -5.94 4.14 -8.11
N ASP A 204 -5.68 4.41 -9.39
CA ASP A 204 -6.19 3.62 -10.51
C ASP A 204 -5.54 2.24 -10.55
N PHE A 205 -4.22 2.18 -10.36
CA PHE A 205 -3.43 0.95 -10.41
C PHE A 205 -3.89 -0.08 -9.39
N PHE A 206 -4.27 0.32 -8.18
CA PHE A 206 -4.77 -0.59 -7.15
C PHE A 206 -6.30 -0.64 -7.04
N GLY A 207 -7.00 0.03 -7.97
CA GLY A 207 -8.46 0.14 -7.99
C GLY A 207 -9.02 0.66 -6.68
N LEU A 208 -8.35 1.63 -6.04
CA LEU A 208 -8.68 2.06 -4.67
C LEU A 208 -10.10 2.63 -4.53
N ASN A 209 -10.69 3.05 -5.65
CA ASN A 209 -12.07 3.55 -5.75
C ASN A 209 -13.02 2.63 -6.55
N ALA A 210 -12.50 1.56 -7.16
CA ALA A 210 -13.32 0.59 -7.91
C ALA A 210 -13.79 -0.58 -7.02
N ARG A 211 -13.28 -0.67 -5.79
CA ARG A 211 -13.48 -1.79 -4.88
C ARG A 211 -14.44 -1.40 -3.78
N GLU A 212 -15.71 -1.75 -3.92
CA GLU A 212 -16.76 -1.38 -2.97
C GLU A 212 -16.45 -1.78 -1.51
N GLN A 213 -15.81 -2.93 -1.30
CA GLN A 213 -15.43 -3.36 0.06
C GLN A 213 -14.44 -2.39 0.73
N LEU A 214 -13.58 -1.69 -0.03
CA LEU A 214 -12.73 -0.66 0.53
C LEU A 214 -13.54 0.53 1.04
N HIS A 215 -14.56 0.96 0.29
CA HIS A 215 -15.41 2.06 0.72
C HIS A 215 -16.19 1.68 1.98
N ARG A 216 -16.72 0.45 2.04
CA ARG A 216 -17.42 -0.04 3.24
C ARG A 216 -16.50 -0.10 4.45
N ASP A 217 -15.30 -0.65 4.31
CA ASP A 217 -14.36 -0.75 5.43
C ASP A 217 -13.90 0.65 5.90
N ARG A 218 -13.68 1.60 4.98
CA ARG A 218 -13.41 3.01 5.33
C ARG A 218 -14.59 3.66 6.06
N ALA A 219 -15.81 3.48 5.56
CA ALA A 219 -17.03 4.01 6.17
C ALA A 219 -17.25 3.46 7.59
N ARG A 220 -17.00 2.15 7.80
CA ARG A 220 -17.06 1.53 9.13
C ARG A 220 -16.10 2.21 10.10
N MET A 221 -14.86 2.45 9.66
CA MET A 221 -13.88 3.12 10.50
C MET A 221 -14.27 4.56 10.80
N ILE A 222 -14.77 5.33 9.82
CA ILE A 222 -15.31 6.67 10.07
C ILE A 222 -16.45 6.62 11.11
N THR A 223 -17.35 5.65 11.00
CA THR A 223 -18.47 5.47 11.94
C THR A 223 -18.03 5.09 13.35
N VAL A 224 -16.88 4.42 13.52
CA VAL A 224 -16.31 4.15 14.86
C VAL A 224 -15.90 5.44 15.56
N PHE A 225 -15.28 6.39 14.87
CA PHE A 225 -14.74 7.62 15.48
C PHE A 225 -15.72 8.81 15.47
N GLY A 226 -16.67 8.85 14.52
CA GLY A 226 -17.62 9.95 14.35
C GLY A 226 -18.42 10.33 15.61
N PRO A 227 -19.00 9.37 16.37
CA PRO A 227 -19.74 9.69 17.59
C PRO A 227 -18.88 10.36 18.66
N ALA A 228 -17.65 9.89 18.86
CA ALA A 228 -16.71 10.45 19.83
C ALA A 228 -16.30 11.88 19.44
N LEU A 229 -16.01 12.13 18.16
CA LEU A 229 -15.70 13.47 17.65
C LEU A 229 -16.89 14.43 17.79
N LEU A 230 -18.11 13.96 17.55
CA LEU A 230 -19.34 14.74 17.74
C LEU A 230 -19.56 15.09 19.22
N ALA A 231 -19.42 14.11 20.11
CA ALA A 231 -19.53 14.31 21.55
C ALA A 231 -18.48 15.32 22.05
N GLN A 232 -17.23 15.23 21.55
CA GLN A 232 -16.18 16.18 21.90
C GLN A 232 -16.53 17.60 21.46
N GLN A 233 -17.01 17.76 20.22
CA GLN A 233 -17.43 19.06 19.69
C GLN A 233 -18.59 19.68 20.51
N GLN A 234 -19.48 18.84 21.04
CA GLN A 234 -20.63 19.27 21.86
C GLN A 234 -20.29 19.49 23.34
N GLY A 235 -19.05 19.23 23.76
CA GLY A 235 -18.64 19.30 25.17
C GLY A 235 -19.22 18.16 26.03
N GLN A 236 -19.57 17.04 25.41
CA GLN A 236 -20.22 15.87 26.02
C GLN A 236 -19.38 14.59 25.95
N ALA A 237 -18.14 14.66 25.44
CA ALA A 237 -17.25 13.50 25.35
C ALA A 237 -16.96 12.90 26.73
N SER A 238 -17.12 11.58 26.83
CA SER A 238 -16.63 10.80 27.97
C SER A 238 -15.10 10.64 27.92
N ALA A 239 -14.50 10.15 29.00
CA ALA A 239 -13.09 9.79 29.01
C ALA A 239 -12.75 8.74 27.92
N SER A 240 -13.65 7.77 27.68
CA SER A 240 -13.47 6.77 26.63
C SER A 240 -13.53 7.38 25.23
N ASP A 241 -14.32 8.42 25.00
CA ASP A 241 -14.37 9.13 23.71
C ASP A 241 -13.04 9.84 23.45
N LEU A 242 -12.49 10.51 24.46
CA LEU A 242 -11.19 11.19 24.37
C LEU A 242 -10.05 10.19 24.11
N ASP A 243 -10.06 9.04 24.79
CA ASP A 243 -9.10 7.96 24.55
C ASP A 243 -9.20 7.38 23.13
N LEU A 244 -10.43 7.25 22.61
CA LEU A 244 -10.65 6.82 21.24
C LEU A 244 -10.12 7.86 20.25
N ILE A 245 -10.49 9.14 20.41
CA ILE A 245 -10.03 10.25 19.55
C ILE A 245 -8.50 10.35 19.55
N ALA A 246 -7.85 10.16 20.71
CA ALA A 246 -6.38 10.17 20.81
C ALA A 246 -5.71 9.10 19.94
N ARG A 247 -6.42 8.02 19.60
CA ARG A 247 -5.90 6.89 18.81
C ARG A 247 -6.23 6.97 17.32
N ILE A 248 -7.03 7.94 16.85
CA ILE A 248 -7.50 7.99 15.45
C ILE A 248 -6.36 8.03 14.40
N ASP A 249 -5.19 8.55 14.78
CA ASP A 249 -4.03 8.64 13.90
C ASP A 249 -3.13 7.38 13.94
N SER A 250 -3.49 6.38 14.75
CA SER A 250 -2.64 5.22 14.99
C SER A 250 -2.43 4.40 13.72
N PRO A 251 -1.17 4.07 13.36
CA PRO A 251 -0.87 3.41 12.09
C PRO A 251 -1.41 1.97 12.02
N ASN A 252 -1.72 1.34 13.15
CA ASN A 252 -2.28 -0.02 13.20
C ASN A 252 -3.77 -0.07 12.81
N LEU A 253 -4.46 1.06 12.77
CA LEU A 253 -5.86 1.10 12.34
C LEU A 253 -5.94 0.77 10.84
N PRO A 254 -6.95 -0.03 10.41
CA PRO A 254 -7.22 -0.20 9.00
C PRO A 254 -7.58 1.15 8.37
N HIS A 255 -7.13 1.37 7.14
CA HIS A 255 -7.37 2.62 6.42
C HIS A 255 -6.94 3.88 7.17
N ALA A 256 -5.79 3.86 7.84
CA ALA A 256 -5.30 4.94 8.68
C ALA A 256 -5.21 6.30 7.95
N ASN A 257 -4.76 6.33 6.69
CA ASN A 257 -4.74 7.59 5.92
C ASN A 257 -6.16 8.17 5.74
N CYS A 258 -7.18 7.33 5.51
CA CYS A 258 -8.58 7.77 5.42
C CYS A 258 -9.08 8.37 6.73
N LEU A 259 -8.72 7.76 7.86
CA LEU A 259 -9.07 8.29 9.20
C LEU A 259 -8.36 9.60 9.51
N ARG A 260 -7.08 9.73 9.15
CA ARG A 260 -6.31 10.98 9.30
C ARG A 260 -6.90 12.10 8.44
N ALA A 261 -7.33 11.80 7.22
CA ALA A 261 -8.02 12.75 6.36
C ALA A 261 -9.36 13.18 6.96
N PHE A 262 -10.14 12.24 7.50
CA PHE A 262 -11.40 12.54 8.19
C PHE A 262 -11.19 13.41 9.44
N LYS A 263 -10.16 13.13 10.26
CA LYS A 263 -9.79 13.99 11.40
C LYS A 263 -9.44 15.42 10.97
N ARG A 264 -8.65 15.56 9.88
CA ARG A 264 -8.33 16.86 9.31
C ARG A 264 -9.58 17.60 8.84
N LEU A 265 -10.48 16.91 8.13
CA LEU A 265 -11.76 17.47 7.70
C LEU A 265 -12.60 17.93 8.90
N TRP A 266 -12.65 17.15 9.98
CA TRP A 266 -13.36 17.55 11.20
C TRP A 266 -12.81 18.85 11.80
N THR A 267 -11.51 19.07 11.69
CA THR A 267 -10.84 20.28 12.19
C THR A 267 -11.06 21.48 11.27
N SER A 268 -11.03 21.28 9.94
CA SER A 268 -11.16 22.37 8.96
C SER A 268 -12.59 22.73 8.60
N ASP A 269 -13.49 21.75 8.57
CA ASP A 269 -14.92 21.90 8.26
C ASP A 269 -15.74 20.81 8.99
N ALA A 270 -16.06 21.08 10.26
CA ALA A 270 -16.85 20.20 11.09
C ALA A 270 -18.30 19.99 10.58
N THR A 271 -18.82 20.89 9.74
CA THR A 271 -20.16 20.70 9.16
C THR A 271 -20.11 19.64 8.07
N MET A 272 -19.15 19.75 7.16
CA MET A 272 -18.94 18.73 6.13
C MET A 272 -18.55 17.39 6.76
N ALA A 273 -17.67 17.37 7.75
CA ALA A 273 -17.27 16.14 8.43
C ALA A 273 -18.46 15.40 9.06
N ARG A 274 -19.41 16.13 9.66
CA ARG A 274 -20.66 15.55 10.21
C ARG A 274 -21.55 14.97 9.11
N GLN A 275 -21.67 15.65 7.97
CA GLN A 275 -22.42 15.12 6.82
C GLN A 275 -21.79 13.84 6.28
N VAL A 276 -20.47 13.81 6.12
CA VAL A 276 -19.70 12.62 5.71
C VAL A 276 -19.92 11.47 6.69
N PHE A 277 -19.84 11.74 8.00
CA PHE A 277 -20.10 10.75 9.04
C PHE A 277 -21.50 10.14 8.91
N GLU A 278 -22.55 10.95 8.81
CA GLU A 278 -23.92 10.45 8.68
C GLU A 278 -24.12 9.64 7.39
N GLN A 279 -23.55 10.07 6.27
CA GLN A 279 -23.54 9.29 5.03
C GLN A 279 -22.82 7.94 5.21
N CYS A 280 -21.68 7.92 5.90
CA CYS A 280 -20.91 6.69 6.17
C CYS A 280 -21.66 5.71 7.09
N ARG A 281 -22.44 6.19 8.06
CA ARG A 281 -23.26 5.35 8.94
C ARG A 281 -24.28 4.54 8.16
N VAL A 282 -24.89 5.14 7.14
CA VAL A 282 -25.85 4.46 6.26
C VAL A 282 -25.10 3.55 5.29
N TYR A 283 -24.03 4.07 4.65
CA TYR A 283 -23.27 3.36 3.63
C TYR A 283 -22.58 2.09 4.15
N MET A 284 -22.11 2.05 5.41
CA MET A 284 -21.38 0.88 5.93
C MET A 284 -22.21 -0.42 5.98
N LEU A 285 -23.54 -0.31 5.93
CA LEU A 285 -24.50 -1.42 5.89
C LEU A 285 -25.15 -1.60 4.52
N SER A 286 -24.73 -0.83 3.51
CA SER A 286 -25.42 -0.78 2.23
C SER A 286 -25.10 -1.94 1.29
N GLU A 287 -26.02 -2.18 0.36
CA GLU A 287 -25.88 -3.17 -0.70
C GLU A 287 -24.96 -2.71 -1.83
N LEU A 288 -24.63 -3.66 -2.72
CA LEU A 288 -23.81 -3.41 -3.91
C LEU A 288 -24.43 -2.33 -4.79
N GLY A 289 -23.61 -1.38 -5.24
CA GLY A 289 -24.03 -0.30 -6.13
C GLY A 289 -24.64 0.93 -5.45
N THR A 290 -24.64 0.99 -4.12
CA THR A 290 -25.03 2.21 -3.39
C THR A 290 -24.05 3.36 -3.71
N PRO A 291 -24.54 4.59 -3.97
CA PRO A 291 -23.69 5.75 -4.18
C PRO A 291 -22.72 5.98 -3.02
N LEU A 292 -21.47 6.35 -3.35
CA LEU A 292 -20.44 6.60 -2.35
C LEU A 292 -20.74 7.86 -1.52
N PRO A 293 -20.35 7.88 -0.23
CA PRO A 293 -20.38 9.11 0.56
C PRO A 293 -19.55 10.22 -0.09
N GLN A 294 -20.08 11.45 -0.09
CA GLN A 294 -19.48 12.64 -0.68
C GLN A 294 -19.12 13.66 0.41
N ALA A 295 -17.98 14.32 0.22
CA ALA A 295 -17.46 15.41 1.04
C ALA A 295 -17.49 16.74 0.27
#